data_AF-A0AB40CCT1-F1
#
_entry.id   AF-A0AB40CCT1-F1
#
_cell.length_a   1.000
_cell.length_b   1.000
_cell.length_c   1.000
_cell.angle_alpha   90.00
_cell.angle_beta   90.00
_cell.angle_gamma   90.00
#
_symmetry.space_group_name_H-M   'P 1'
#
loop_
_entity.id
_entity.type
_entity.pdbx_description
1 polymer ?
#
loop_
_entity_poly.entity_id
_entity_poly.type
_entity_poly.pdbx_seq_one_letter_code
_entity_poly.pdbx_strand_id
1 'polypeptide(L)'
;MEGSESEAVFDACDLNPQRFINEVLNASDDLLDGAFQFCLQQASIITGCGEKQSDELAKGVSYLRNMTQGILDKRMNIWEKYCLRHCFSVPEGFLLQKTQDLSVENLSLQEGGSEAELDSQLSSLREKLAAVGKESSELHREIQALEKQASLNNSYDASIAEALQLYEPNSTHEMFQEVRKVASVLQAKAETMQIKRAKDMEPLIAGKINSPSKRQHVFDNHDLTASLE
;
A
#
# COMPACT_ATOMS: atom_id res chain seq x y z
N MET A 1 47.46 -10.61 6.59
CA MET A 1 47.17 -9.21 6.96
C MET A 1 47.30 -9.20 8.47
N GLU A 2 48.45 -8.77 8.97
CA GLU A 2 48.68 -8.67 10.42
C GLU A 2 47.89 -7.46 10.92
N GLY A 3 46.93 -7.72 11.79
CA GLY A 3 46.19 -6.67 12.49
C GLY A 3 47.14 -5.86 13.36
N SER A 4 46.86 -4.56 13.48
CA SER A 4 47.68 -3.66 14.29
C SER A 4 47.62 -4.04 15.78
N GLU A 5 48.61 -3.64 16.59
CA GLU A 5 48.58 -3.86 18.05
C GLU A 5 47.30 -3.29 18.69
N SER A 6 46.74 -2.23 18.10
CA SER A 6 45.47 -1.64 18.52
C SER A 6 44.28 -2.58 18.30
N GLU A 7 44.26 -3.29 17.17
CA GLU A 7 43.19 -4.23 16.81
C GLU A 7 43.11 -5.39 17.80
N ALA A 8 44.26 -5.94 18.21
CA ALA A 8 44.32 -7.01 19.20
C ALA A 8 43.77 -6.58 20.59
N VAL A 9 43.95 -5.31 20.97
CA VAL A 9 43.42 -4.77 22.22
C VAL A 9 41.91 -4.61 22.14
N PHE A 10 41.38 -4.11 21.03
CA PHE A 10 39.93 -3.97 20.85
C PHE A 10 39.24 -5.33 20.77
N ASP A 11 39.81 -6.29 20.04
CA ASP A 11 39.29 -7.67 19.97
C ASP A 11 39.25 -8.33 21.35
N ALA A 12 40.26 -8.13 22.19
CA ALA A 12 40.28 -8.66 23.56
C ALA A 12 39.20 -8.03 24.46
N CYS A 13 38.66 -6.88 24.09
CA CYS A 13 37.54 -6.21 24.76
C CYS A 13 36.20 -6.40 24.04
N ASP A 14 36.12 -7.27 23.03
CA ASP A 14 34.95 -7.44 22.14
C ASP A 14 34.48 -6.12 21.49
N LEU A 15 35.41 -5.18 21.26
CA LEU A 15 35.15 -3.90 20.64
C LEU A 15 35.50 -3.94 19.15
N ASN A 16 34.62 -3.36 18.32
CA ASN A 16 34.88 -3.21 16.90
C ASN A 16 34.74 -1.73 16.48
N PRO A 17 35.87 -0.99 16.44
CA PRO A 17 35.88 0.41 16.03
C PRO A 17 35.31 0.66 14.63
N GLN A 18 35.60 -0.21 13.66
CA GLN A 18 35.09 -0.04 12.29
C GLN A 18 33.56 -0.18 12.25
N ARG A 19 33.00 -1.13 13.01
CA ARG A 19 31.55 -1.30 13.13
C ARG A 19 30.90 -0.05 13.72
N PHE A 20 31.47 0.53 14.77
CA PHE A 20 30.97 1.78 15.35
C PHE A 20 31.00 2.94 14.32
N ILE A 21 32.12 3.11 13.62
CA ILE A 21 32.26 4.15 12.59
C ILE A 21 31.20 3.98 11.50
N ASN A 22 31.02 2.75 10.99
CA ASN A 22 30.02 2.45 9.97
C ASN A 22 28.60 2.78 10.44
N GLU A 23 28.27 2.48 11.71
CA GLU A 23 26.96 2.81 12.27
C GLU A 23 26.71 4.33 12.28
N VAL A 24 27.72 5.13 12.66
CA VAL A 24 27.62 6.60 12.65
C VAL A 24 27.49 7.14 11.24
N LEU A 25 28.21 6.56 10.26
CA LEU A 25 28.10 6.91 8.85
C LEU A 25 26.68 6.65 8.35
N ASN A 26 26.16 5.44 8.56
CA ASN A 26 24.80 5.06 8.15
C ASN A 26 23.75 5.96 8.81
N ALA A 27 23.86 6.21 10.12
CA ALA A 27 22.92 7.08 10.83
C ALA A 27 22.94 8.53 10.30
N SER A 28 24.10 9.00 9.82
CA SER A 28 24.22 10.33 9.21
C SER A 28 23.52 10.39 7.84
N ASP A 29 23.66 9.33 7.05
CA ASP A 29 22.98 9.21 5.76
C ASP A 29 21.45 9.09 5.93
N ASP A 30 21.00 8.24 6.86
CA ASP A 30 19.57 8.09 7.19
C ASP A 30 18.95 9.42 7.67
N LEU A 31 19.68 10.18 8.49
CA LEU A 31 19.23 11.49 8.96
C LEU A 31 19.10 12.48 7.80
N LEU A 32 20.07 12.49 6.89
CA LEU A 32 20.06 13.36 5.72
C LEU A 32 18.86 13.03 4.82
N ASP A 33 18.61 11.74 4.58
CA ASP A 33 17.49 11.28 3.77
C ASP A 33 16.15 11.63 4.40
N GLY A 34 15.98 11.34 5.69
CA GLY A 34 14.78 11.70 6.43
C GLY A 34 14.50 13.20 6.43
N ALA A 35 15.53 14.03 6.60
CA ALA A 35 15.38 15.49 6.59
C ALA A 35 14.91 16.02 5.23
N PHE A 36 15.52 15.58 4.13
CA PHE A 36 15.14 16.03 2.80
C PHE A 36 13.80 15.47 2.34
N GLN A 37 13.45 14.24 2.74
CA GLN A 37 12.11 13.68 2.52
C GLN A 37 11.04 14.50 3.26
N PHE A 38 11.30 14.88 4.51
CA PHE A 38 10.41 15.75 5.28
C PHE A 38 10.27 17.14 4.62
N CYS A 39 11.36 17.75 4.17
CA CYS A 39 11.31 19.01 3.44
C CYS A 39 10.43 18.92 2.20
N LEU A 40 10.52 17.83 1.42
CA LEU A 40 9.70 17.63 0.25
C LEU A 40 8.21 17.53 0.61
N GLN A 41 7.87 16.73 1.62
CA GLN A 41 6.50 16.57 2.11
C GLN A 41 5.91 17.91 2.57
N GLN A 42 6.64 18.66 3.38
CA GLN A 42 6.17 19.95 3.90
C GLN A 42 6.06 21.01 2.82
N ALA A 43 7.02 21.05 1.89
CA ALA A 43 6.99 22.01 0.80
C ALA A 43 5.75 21.79 -0.09
N SER A 44 5.39 20.54 -0.40
CA SER A 44 4.16 20.23 -1.14
C SER A 44 2.89 20.72 -0.43
N ILE A 45 2.83 20.65 0.91
CA ILE A 45 1.70 21.15 1.70
C ILE A 45 1.63 22.69 1.68
N ILE A 46 2.77 23.37 1.84
CA ILE A 46 2.84 24.83 1.94
C ILE A 46 2.54 25.50 0.60
N THR A 47 3.04 24.94 -0.50
CA THR A 47 2.91 25.59 -1.82
C THR A 47 1.58 25.32 -2.51
N GLY A 48 0.81 24.31 -2.08
CA GLY A 48 -0.44 23.92 -2.73
C GLY A 48 -0.27 23.60 -4.23
N CYS A 49 0.93 23.14 -4.61
CA CYS A 49 1.36 23.01 -6.01
C CYS A 49 0.51 22.02 -6.82
N GLY A 50 0.14 22.39 -8.05
CA GLY A 50 -0.28 21.43 -9.08
C GLY A 50 0.89 20.63 -9.66
N GLU A 51 0.63 19.56 -10.43
CA GLU A 51 1.63 18.55 -10.86
C GLU A 51 2.98 19.12 -11.34
N LYS A 52 3.00 20.06 -12.30
CA LYS A 52 4.26 20.63 -12.82
C LYS A 52 5.09 21.38 -11.77
N GLN A 53 4.41 22.04 -10.85
CA GLN A 53 5.01 22.88 -9.81
C GLN A 53 5.52 22.01 -8.65
N SER A 54 4.97 20.80 -8.50
CA SER A 54 5.48 19.73 -7.65
C SER A 54 6.77 19.11 -8.22
N ASP A 55 6.85 18.91 -9.54
CA ASP A 55 8.03 18.34 -10.20
C ASP A 55 9.27 19.26 -10.12
N GLU A 56 9.08 20.56 -10.35
CA GLU A 56 10.17 21.55 -10.23
C GLU A 56 10.68 21.65 -8.78
N LEU A 57 9.76 21.61 -7.82
CA LEU A 57 10.08 21.57 -6.39
C LEU A 57 10.89 20.32 -6.03
N ALA A 58 10.45 19.14 -6.48
CA ALA A 58 11.15 17.88 -6.25
C ALA A 58 12.58 17.90 -6.83
N LYS A 59 12.76 18.48 -8.02
CA LYS A 59 14.09 18.66 -8.63
C LYS A 59 14.98 19.60 -7.79
N GLY A 60 14.43 20.72 -7.32
CA GLY A 60 15.16 21.67 -6.48
C GLY A 60 15.61 21.04 -5.15
N VAL A 61 14.71 20.33 -4.47
CA VAL A 61 15.02 19.61 -3.23
C VAL A 61 16.07 18.53 -3.47
N SER A 62 15.96 17.77 -4.57
CA SER A 62 16.94 16.75 -4.94
C SER A 62 18.33 17.33 -5.22
N TYR A 63 18.40 18.49 -5.88
CA TYR A 63 19.66 19.18 -6.12
C TYR A 63 20.34 19.60 -4.80
N LEU A 64 19.57 20.18 -3.87
CA LEU A 64 20.07 20.57 -2.55
C LEU A 64 20.51 19.36 -1.72
N ARG A 65 19.77 18.25 -1.77
CA ARG A 65 20.14 16.99 -1.13
C ARG A 65 21.48 16.51 -1.67
N ASN A 66 21.63 16.40 -2.99
CA ASN A 66 22.86 15.90 -3.62
C ASN A 66 24.08 16.79 -3.33
N MET A 67 23.89 18.10 -3.29
CA MET A 67 24.93 19.04 -2.89
C MET A 67 25.35 18.83 -1.43
N THR A 68 24.37 18.68 -0.53
CA THR A 68 24.62 18.44 0.90
C THR A 68 25.31 17.10 1.12
N GLN A 69 24.82 16.02 0.49
CA GLN A 69 25.44 14.69 0.52
C GLN A 69 26.90 14.76 0.11
N GLY A 70 27.21 15.37 -1.06
CA GLY A 70 28.57 15.43 -1.54
C GLY A 70 29.53 16.22 -0.64
N ILE A 71 29.02 17.16 0.17
CA ILE A 71 29.81 17.84 1.21
C ILE A 71 29.97 16.93 2.43
N LEU A 72 28.88 16.31 2.87
CA LEU A 72 28.85 15.43 4.03
C LEU A 72 29.78 14.23 3.82
N ASP A 73 29.71 13.54 2.67
CA ASP A 73 30.57 12.41 2.31
C ASP A 73 32.05 12.74 2.46
N LYS A 74 32.46 13.91 1.96
CA LYS A 74 33.85 14.37 2.07
C LYS A 74 34.26 14.59 3.52
N ARG A 75 33.38 15.19 4.32
CA ARG A 75 33.64 15.46 5.74
C ARG A 75 33.68 14.16 6.55
N MET A 76 32.73 13.27 6.31
CA MET A 76 32.62 11.98 6.98
C MET A 76 33.78 11.05 6.61
N ASN A 77 34.27 11.09 5.37
CA ASN A 77 35.47 10.33 4.98
C ASN A 77 36.74 10.81 5.71
N ILE A 78 36.89 12.12 5.89
CA ILE A 78 38.01 12.69 6.67
C ILE A 78 37.86 12.31 8.14
N TRP A 79 36.64 12.38 8.68
CA TRP A 79 36.33 12.02 10.06
C TRP A 79 36.62 10.53 10.33
N GLU A 80 36.18 9.62 9.47
CA GLU A 80 36.48 8.17 9.58
C GLU A 80 37.99 7.92 9.65
N LYS A 81 38.75 8.51 8.71
CA LYS A 81 40.21 8.39 8.69
C LYS A 81 40.85 8.94 9.95
N TYR A 82 40.33 10.04 10.47
CA TYR A 82 40.82 10.62 11.72
C TYR A 82 40.53 9.68 12.91
N CYS A 83 39.32 9.14 13.01
CA CYS A 83 38.94 8.21 14.05
C CYS A 83 39.82 6.96 14.08
N LEU A 84 40.02 6.31 12.93
CA LEU A 84 40.87 5.13 12.82
C LEU A 84 42.34 5.41 13.17
N ARG A 85 42.83 6.61 12.87
CA ARG A 85 44.23 6.97 13.12
C ARG A 85 44.52 7.46 14.53
N HIS A 86 43.53 8.07 15.19
CA HIS A 86 43.79 8.85 16.42
C HIS A 86 42.82 8.55 17.57
N CYS A 87 41.56 8.23 17.27
CA CYS A 87 40.59 7.91 18.34
C CYS A 87 40.66 6.44 18.73
N PHE A 88 40.83 5.57 17.73
CA PHE A 88 40.91 4.12 17.88
C PHE A 88 42.33 3.62 17.59
N SER A 89 43.31 4.38 18.04
CA SER A 89 44.71 4.00 18.03
C SER A 89 45.18 3.80 19.47
N VAL A 90 45.75 2.64 19.74
CA VAL A 90 46.38 2.34 21.03
C VAL A 90 47.80 2.93 21.01
N PRO A 91 48.20 3.69 22.06
CA PRO A 91 49.56 4.22 22.15
C PRO A 91 50.62 3.12 22.11
N GLU A 92 51.74 3.41 21.45
CA GLU A 92 52.87 2.49 21.36
C GLU A 92 53.38 2.12 22.76
N GLY A 93 53.57 0.82 23.00
CA GLY A 93 53.98 0.30 24.32
C GLY A 93 52.83 0.10 25.32
N PHE A 94 51.58 0.31 24.92
CA PHE A 94 50.44 -0.11 25.72
C PHE A 94 50.39 -1.65 25.78
N LEU A 95 50.54 -2.17 26.98
CA LEU A 95 50.34 -3.58 27.25
C LEU A 95 48.96 -3.73 27.87
N LEU A 96 48.04 -4.34 27.14
CA LEU A 96 46.81 -4.82 27.74
C LEU A 96 47.22 -5.83 28.82
N GLN A 97 47.00 -5.49 30.09
CA GLN A 97 47.20 -6.44 31.18
C GLN A 97 46.30 -7.62 30.89
N LYS A 98 46.92 -8.70 30.42
CA LYS A 98 46.22 -9.96 30.20
C LYS A 98 45.54 -10.26 31.52
N THR A 99 44.24 -10.53 31.48
CA THR A 99 43.34 -10.79 32.62
C THR A 99 43.81 -11.91 33.56
N GLN A 100 45.00 -12.48 33.32
CA GLN A 100 45.68 -13.47 34.13
C GLN A 100 46.27 -12.92 35.44
N ASP A 101 46.55 -11.62 35.55
CA ASP A 101 47.25 -11.05 36.73
C ASP A 101 46.42 -10.08 37.58
N LEU A 102 45.11 -9.95 37.33
CA LEU A 102 44.20 -9.42 38.35
C LEU A 102 43.99 -10.53 39.38
N SER A 103 45.02 -10.72 40.23
CA SER A 103 44.91 -11.45 41.49
C SER A 103 43.61 -11.03 42.15
N VAL A 104 42.82 -12.05 42.48
CA VAL A 104 41.50 -12.05 43.11
C VAL A 104 41.38 -11.13 44.34
N GLU A 105 42.48 -10.53 44.81
CA GLU A 105 42.51 -9.60 45.95
C GLU A 105 42.11 -8.15 45.64
N ASN A 106 42.34 -7.59 44.44
CA ASN A 106 42.18 -6.13 44.22
C ASN A 106 40.86 -5.67 43.57
N LEU A 107 39.95 -6.58 43.20
CA LEU A 107 38.59 -6.25 42.76
C LEU A 107 37.55 -6.59 43.83
N SER A 108 37.86 -6.27 45.08
CA SER A 108 36.89 -6.25 46.19
C SER A 108 35.89 -5.08 46.07
N LEU A 109 35.37 -4.81 44.86
CA LEU A 109 34.12 -4.08 44.65
C LEU A 109 33.04 -5.11 44.37
N GLN A 110 32.66 -5.79 45.45
CA GLN A 110 31.29 -6.10 45.84
C GLN A 110 30.20 -5.78 44.81
N GLU A 111 30.04 -6.64 43.81
CA GLU A 111 28.74 -7.02 43.20
C GLU A 111 28.90 -8.34 42.42
N GLY A 112 29.57 -9.32 43.05
CA GLY A 112 29.74 -10.66 42.51
C GLY A 112 28.59 -11.54 42.96
N GLY A 113 27.51 -11.59 42.18
CA GLY A 113 26.54 -12.68 42.29
C GLY A 113 27.27 -14.02 42.21
N SER A 114 26.84 -15.00 43.01
CA SER A 114 27.50 -16.31 43.01
C SER A 114 27.57 -16.88 41.60
N GLU A 115 28.58 -17.71 41.28
CA GLU A 115 28.70 -18.37 39.97
C GLU A 115 27.38 -19.08 39.56
N ALA A 116 26.69 -19.68 40.54
CA ALA A 116 25.37 -20.27 40.38
C ALA A 116 24.25 -19.27 40.01
N GLU A 117 24.34 -18.03 40.49
CA GLU A 117 23.41 -16.95 40.14
C GLU A 117 23.66 -16.46 38.71
N LEU A 118 24.92 -16.32 38.30
CA LEU A 118 25.28 -16.00 36.91
C LEU A 118 24.81 -17.10 35.96
N ASP A 119 25.01 -18.38 36.29
CA ASP A 119 24.52 -19.51 35.49
C ASP A 119 22.98 -19.53 35.39
N SER A 120 22.29 -19.17 36.47
CA SER A 120 20.83 -19.02 36.49
C SER A 120 20.36 -17.89 35.56
N GLN A 121 21.01 -16.71 35.64
CA GLN A 121 20.71 -15.58 34.77
C GLN A 121 20.99 -15.91 33.30
N LEU A 122 22.11 -16.57 33.01
CA LEU A 122 22.48 -17.03 31.66
C LEU A 122 21.45 -18.01 31.10
N SER A 123 21.00 -18.95 31.93
CA SER A 123 19.95 -19.92 31.55
C SER A 123 18.61 -19.20 31.29
N SER A 124 18.24 -18.25 32.13
CA SER A 124 17.04 -17.42 31.93
C SER A 124 17.13 -16.59 30.65
N LEU A 125 18.29 -16.00 30.33
CA LEU A 125 18.49 -15.26 29.09
C LEU A 125 18.41 -16.15 27.85
N ARG A 126 18.98 -17.36 27.91
CA ARG A 126 18.87 -18.34 26.82
C ARG A 126 17.42 -18.75 26.58
N GLU A 127 16.66 -18.98 27.65
CA GLU A 127 15.23 -19.29 27.56
C GLU A 127 14.44 -18.13 26.96
N LYS A 128 14.67 -16.89 27.43
CA LYS A 128 14.06 -15.68 26.86
C LYS A 128 14.41 -15.50 25.39
N LEU A 129 15.67 -15.72 25.01
CA LEU A 129 16.12 -15.63 23.61
C LEU A 129 15.43 -16.67 22.73
N ALA A 130 15.27 -17.91 23.23
CA ALA A 130 14.54 -18.95 22.53
C ALA A 130 13.04 -18.60 22.37
N ALA A 131 12.43 -18.05 23.41
CA ALA A 131 11.03 -17.59 23.36
C ALA A 131 10.84 -16.46 22.34
N VAL A 132 11.68 -15.41 22.39
CA VAL A 132 11.65 -14.29 21.43
C VAL A 132 11.95 -14.78 20.01
N GLY A 133 12.87 -15.73 19.83
CA GLY A 133 13.16 -16.32 18.52
C GLY A 133 11.96 -17.06 17.93
N LYS A 134 11.21 -17.80 18.77
CA LYS A 134 9.97 -18.45 18.36
C LYS A 134 8.90 -17.42 17.98
N GLU A 135 8.66 -16.42 18.84
CA GLU A 135 7.70 -15.34 18.59
C GLU A 135 8.03 -14.57 17.31
N SER A 136 9.29 -14.22 17.10
CA SER A 136 9.76 -13.57 15.87
C SER A 136 9.46 -14.41 14.63
N SER A 137 9.66 -15.74 14.71
CA SER A 137 9.33 -16.64 13.59
C SER A 137 7.83 -16.75 13.32
N GLU A 138 6.99 -16.63 14.36
CA GLU A 138 5.52 -16.63 14.24
C GLU A 138 5.03 -15.32 13.63
N LEU A 139 5.52 -14.17 14.12
CA LEU A 139 5.22 -12.85 13.55
C LEU A 139 5.65 -12.76 12.09
N HIS A 140 6.82 -13.30 11.72
CA HIS A 140 7.27 -13.30 10.34
C HIS A 140 6.34 -14.11 9.42
N ARG A 141 5.81 -15.24 9.91
CA ARG A 141 4.79 -16.02 9.17
C ARG A 141 3.50 -15.24 9.01
N GLU A 142 3.08 -14.51 10.04
CA GLU A 142 1.89 -13.66 9.99
C GLU A 142 2.04 -12.53 8.98
N ILE A 143 3.17 -11.82 8.99
CA ILE A 143 3.50 -10.79 8.00
C ILE A 143 3.38 -11.37 6.59
N GLN A 144 4.00 -12.52 6.33
CA GLN A 144 3.95 -13.17 5.01
C GLN A 144 2.52 -13.56 4.60
N ALA A 145 1.67 -13.98 5.56
CA ALA A 145 0.28 -14.29 5.29
C ALA A 145 -0.52 -13.02 4.93
N LEU A 146 -0.32 -11.93 5.68
CA LEU A 146 -0.95 -10.64 5.42
C LEU A 146 -0.51 -10.03 4.09
N GLU A 147 0.77 -10.12 3.72
CA GLU A 147 1.27 -9.68 2.41
C GLU A 147 0.61 -10.41 1.25
N LYS A 148 0.44 -11.74 1.38
CA LYS A 148 -0.29 -12.54 0.38
C LYS A 148 -1.76 -12.12 0.28
N GLN A 149 -2.41 -11.88 1.42
CA GLN A 149 -3.79 -11.42 1.44
C GLN A 149 -3.94 -10.02 0.82
N ALA A 150 -3.05 -9.09 1.14
CA ALA A 150 -3.02 -7.75 0.55
C ALA A 150 -2.81 -7.81 -0.97
N SER A 151 -1.90 -8.68 -1.43
CA SER A 151 -1.67 -8.91 -2.87
C SER A 151 -2.92 -9.44 -3.57
N LEU A 152 -3.64 -10.39 -2.96
CA LEU A 152 -4.89 -10.91 -3.49
C LEU A 152 -5.99 -9.84 -3.52
N ASN A 153 -6.15 -9.07 -2.45
CA ASN A 153 -7.11 -7.98 -2.38
C ASN A 153 -6.84 -6.92 -3.47
N ASN A 154 -5.58 -6.51 -3.64
CA ASN A 154 -5.20 -5.58 -4.70
C ASN A 154 -5.52 -6.13 -6.10
N SER A 155 -5.32 -7.43 -6.33
CA SER A 155 -5.69 -8.07 -7.61
C SER A 155 -7.21 -8.12 -7.82
N TYR A 156 -7.98 -8.29 -6.75
CA TYR A 156 -9.44 -8.28 -6.78
C TYR A 156 -9.97 -6.87 -7.05
N ASP A 157 -9.42 -5.86 -6.38
CA ASP A 157 -9.77 -4.45 -6.60
C ASP A 157 -9.46 -4.03 -8.05
N ALA A 158 -8.31 -4.45 -8.59
CA ALA A 158 -7.97 -4.25 -10.00
C ALA A 158 -8.99 -4.93 -10.93
N SER A 159 -9.36 -6.18 -10.64
CA SER A 159 -10.36 -6.93 -11.43
C SER A 159 -11.75 -6.28 -11.38
N ILE A 160 -12.16 -5.76 -10.22
CA ILE A 160 -13.41 -4.98 -10.09
C ILE A 160 -13.31 -3.70 -10.91
N ALA A 161 -12.20 -2.97 -10.81
CA ALA A 161 -12.01 -1.73 -11.56
C ALA A 161 -12.11 -1.97 -13.07
N GLU A 162 -11.51 -3.06 -13.57
CA GLU A 162 -11.65 -3.50 -14.97
C GLU A 162 -13.10 -3.84 -15.34
N ALA A 163 -13.81 -4.59 -14.49
CA ALA A 163 -15.21 -4.91 -14.71
C ALA A 163 -16.10 -3.66 -14.72
N LEU A 164 -15.83 -2.68 -13.86
CA LEU A 164 -16.53 -1.39 -13.84
C LEU A 164 -16.25 -0.55 -15.07
N GLN A 165 -15.05 -0.61 -15.66
CA GLN A 165 -14.76 0.05 -16.94
C GLN A 165 -15.65 -0.47 -18.07
N LEU A 166 -16.05 -1.76 -18.07
CA LEU A 166 -16.99 -2.29 -19.06
C LEU A 166 -18.38 -1.62 -18.99
N TYR A 167 -18.75 -1.07 -17.83
CA TYR A 167 -20.00 -0.34 -17.61
C TYR A 167 -19.82 1.17 -17.73
N GLU A 168 -18.86 1.63 -18.54
CA GLU A 168 -18.55 3.04 -18.69
C GLU A 168 -19.86 3.87 -18.83
N PRO A 169 -20.05 4.92 -18.01
CA PRO A 169 -21.32 5.63 -17.91
C PRO A 169 -21.84 6.13 -19.26
N ASN A 170 -20.92 6.44 -20.17
CA ASN A 170 -21.24 6.93 -21.51
C ASN A 170 -21.82 5.83 -22.40
N SER A 171 -21.24 4.62 -22.39
CA SER A 171 -21.69 3.52 -23.25
C SER A 171 -23.08 3.00 -22.87
N THR A 172 -23.32 2.78 -21.57
CA THR A 172 -24.60 2.28 -21.10
C THR A 172 -25.70 3.34 -21.23
N HIS A 173 -25.40 4.60 -20.90
CA HIS A 173 -26.36 5.70 -21.05
C HIS A 173 -26.75 5.94 -22.51
N GLU A 174 -25.80 5.87 -23.46
CA GLU A 174 -26.07 5.99 -24.89
C GLU A 174 -26.99 4.87 -25.39
N MET A 175 -26.73 3.61 -25.01
CA MET A 175 -27.60 2.49 -25.34
C MET A 175 -29.02 2.68 -24.80
N PHE A 176 -29.18 3.12 -23.54
CA PHE A 176 -30.50 3.39 -22.97
C PHE A 176 -31.23 4.54 -23.65
N GLN A 177 -30.50 5.58 -24.07
CA GLN A 177 -31.05 6.69 -24.84
C GLN A 177 -31.51 6.25 -26.24
N GLU A 178 -30.76 5.38 -26.92
CA GLU A 178 -31.16 4.79 -28.19
C GLU A 178 -32.41 3.93 -28.06
N VAL A 179 -32.47 3.03 -27.07
CA VAL A 179 -33.65 2.20 -26.80
C VAL A 179 -34.88 3.08 -26.53
N ARG A 180 -34.73 4.14 -25.73
CA ARG A 180 -35.81 5.10 -25.49
C ARG A 180 -36.28 5.76 -26.79
N LYS A 181 -35.37 6.19 -27.67
CA LYS A 181 -35.73 6.79 -28.97
C LYS A 181 -36.48 5.78 -29.85
N VAL A 182 -35.98 4.56 -29.98
CA VAL A 182 -36.61 3.51 -30.79
C VAL A 182 -38.00 3.15 -30.27
N ALA A 183 -38.17 3.04 -28.95
CA ALA A 183 -39.45 2.79 -28.32
C ALA A 183 -40.47 3.92 -28.62
N SER A 184 -40.05 5.19 -28.51
CA SER A 184 -40.91 6.33 -28.88
C SER A 184 -41.32 6.32 -30.35
N VAL A 185 -40.41 5.96 -31.27
CA VAL A 185 -40.73 5.82 -32.69
C VAL A 185 -41.73 4.69 -32.93
N LEU A 186 -41.54 3.54 -32.26
CA LEU A 186 -42.45 2.41 -32.34
C LEU A 186 -43.85 2.77 -31.85
N GLN A 187 -43.94 3.48 -30.72
CA GLN A 187 -45.20 3.94 -30.14
C GLN A 187 -45.94 4.87 -31.11
N ALA A 188 -45.28 5.89 -31.65
CA ALA A 188 -45.88 6.79 -32.64
C ALA A 188 -46.36 6.03 -33.90
N LYS A 189 -45.59 5.03 -34.34
CA LYS A 189 -45.96 4.19 -35.50
C LYS A 189 -47.15 3.27 -35.18
N ALA A 190 -47.25 2.77 -33.96
CA ALA A 190 -48.39 1.97 -33.51
C ALA A 190 -49.67 2.81 -33.43
N GLU A 191 -49.59 4.02 -32.87
CA GLU A 191 -50.71 4.97 -32.77
C GLU A 191 -51.21 5.37 -34.16
N THR A 192 -50.31 5.72 -35.09
CA THR A 192 -50.69 6.04 -36.47
C THR A 192 -51.31 4.85 -37.21
N MET A 193 -50.85 3.62 -36.93
CA MET A 193 -51.44 2.41 -37.50
C MET A 193 -52.83 2.11 -36.93
N GLN A 194 -53.06 2.36 -35.64
CA GLN A 194 -54.39 2.25 -35.03
C GLN A 194 -55.36 3.28 -35.62
N ILE A 195 -54.93 4.53 -35.81
CA ILE A 195 -55.73 5.58 -36.44
C ILE A 195 -56.06 5.21 -37.90
N LYS A 196 -55.10 4.67 -38.66
CA LYS A 196 -55.35 4.17 -40.03
C LYS A 196 -56.35 3.02 -40.06
N ARG A 197 -56.21 2.01 -39.18
CA ARG A 197 -57.21 0.93 -39.06
C ARG A 197 -58.60 1.44 -38.69
N ALA A 198 -58.70 2.44 -37.81
CA ALA A 198 -59.97 3.04 -37.44
C ALA A 198 -60.63 3.77 -38.63
N LYS A 199 -59.84 4.48 -39.45
CA LYS A 199 -60.31 5.14 -40.68
C LYS A 199 -60.64 4.16 -41.81
N ASP A 200 -59.90 3.07 -41.95
CA ASP A 200 -60.15 2.05 -42.97
C ASP A 200 -61.43 1.22 -42.66
N MET A 201 -61.87 1.19 -41.39
CA MET A 201 -63.17 0.63 -40.98
C MET A 201 -64.35 1.60 -41.17
N GLU A 202 -64.11 2.90 -41.31
CA GLU A 202 -65.14 3.93 -41.49
C GLU A 202 -65.94 3.82 -42.82
N PRO A 203 -65.34 3.50 -44.00
CA PRO A 203 -66.11 3.28 -45.22
C PRO A 203 -66.92 1.98 -45.23
N LEU A 204 -66.62 1.01 -44.35
CA LEU A 204 -67.40 -0.23 -44.22
C LEU A 204 -68.74 -0.05 -43.50
N ILE A 205 -68.86 1.00 -42.67
CA ILE A 205 -70.13 1.37 -42.02
C ILE A 205 -70.94 2.32 -42.91
N ALA A 206 -70.29 3.21 -43.68
CA ALA A 206 -70.96 4.12 -44.60
C ALA A 206 -71.60 3.41 -45.82
N GLY A 207 -71.07 2.25 -46.25
CA GLY A 207 -71.65 1.46 -47.35
C GLY A 207 -72.88 0.62 -46.99
N LYS A 208 -73.20 0.46 -45.70
CA LYS A 208 -74.25 -0.48 -45.23
C LYS A 208 -75.55 0.19 -44.77
N ILE A 209 -75.65 1.52 -44.86
CA ILE A 209 -76.84 2.27 -44.39
C ILE A 209 -77.86 2.52 -45.51
N ASN A 210 -77.57 2.20 -46.78
CA ASN A 210 -78.54 2.37 -47.87
C ASN A 210 -79.08 1.04 -48.41
N SER A 211 -79.97 0.38 -47.66
CA SER A 211 -80.96 -0.55 -48.22
C SER A 211 -82.11 -0.76 -47.22
N PRO A 212 -83.39 -0.55 -47.60
CA PRO A 212 -84.50 -0.67 -46.67
C PRO A 212 -85.14 -2.07 -46.67
N SER A 213 -85.57 -2.46 -45.47
CA SER A 213 -86.69 -3.38 -45.15
C SER A 213 -86.56 -4.88 -45.43
N LYS A 214 -86.62 -5.68 -44.35
CA LYS A 214 -87.88 -6.36 -43.93
C LYS A 214 -87.77 -6.94 -42.51
N ARG A 215 -88.84 -6.75 -41.74
CA ARG A 215 -89.10 -7.36 -40.43
C ARG A 215 -89.15 -8.89 -40.54
N GLN A 216 -88.67 -9.60 -39.51
CA GLN A 216 -89.46 -10.66 -38.89
C GLN A 216 -88.97 -11.00 -37.47
N HIS A 217 -89.94 -11.07 -36.58
CA HIS A 217 -89.90 -11.61 -35.21
C HIS A 217 -89.45 -13.08 -35.20
N VAL A 218 -88.85 -13.53 -34.09
CA VAL A 218 -89.35 -14.60 -33.20
C VAL A 218 -88.32 -14.82 -32.06
N PHE A 219 -88.85 -15.05 -30.86
CA PHE A 219 -88.18 -15.38 -29.61
C PHE A 219 -87.38 -16.70 -29.70
N ASP A 220 -86.30 -16.85 -28.95
CA ASP A 220 -86.25 -17.80 -27.83
C ASP A 220 -84.92 -17.77 -27.06
N ASN A 221 -85.08 -18.00 -25.75
CA ASN A 221 -84.04 -18.08 -24.72
C ASN A 221 -83.17 -19.33 -24.91
N HIS A 222 -81.88 -19.25 -24.57
CA HIS A 222 -81.31 -20.10 -23.52
C HIS A 222 -79.93 -19.63 -23.07
N ASP A 223 -79.74 -19.83 -21.77
CA ASP A 223 -78.55 -19.73 -20.93
C ASP A 223 -77.23 -20.18 -21.59
N LEU A 224 -76.13 -19.51 -21.24
CA LEU A 224 -75.07 -20.11 -20.42
C LEU A 224 -73.95 -19.10 -20.13
N THR A 225 -73.81 -18.86 -18.83
CA THR A 225 -72.65 -18.30 -18.11
C THR A 225 -71.39 -19.16 -18.24
N ALA A 226 -70.21 -18.53 -18.30
CA ALA A 226 -68.95 -18.84 -17.59
C ALA A 226 -67.76 -18.20 -18.35
N SER A 227 -67.06 -17.21 -17.82
CA SER A 227 -66.02 -17.25 -16.77
C SER A 227 -64.67 -17.86 -17.21
N LEU A 228 -63.64 -17.01 -17.10
CA LEU A 228 -62.30 -17.25 -16.56
C LEU A 228 -61.43 -18.34 -17.23
N GLU A 229 -60.41 -17.89 -17.95
CA GLU A 229 -59.00 -17.89 -17.48
C GLU A 229 -58.20 -16.80 -18.23
#